data_AF-A0A7W7A042-F1
#
_entry.id   AF-A0A7W7A042-F1
#
_cell.length_a   1.000
_cell.length_b   1.000
_cell.length_c   1.000
_cell.angle_alpha   90.00
_cell.angle_beta   90.00
_cell.angle_gamma   90.00
#
_symmetry.space_group_name_H-M   'P 1'
#
loop_
_entity.id
_entity.type
_entity.pdbx_description
1 polymer ?
#
loop_
_entity_poly.entity_id
_entity_poly.type
_entity_poly.pdbx_seq_one_letter_code
_entity_poly.pdbx_strand_id
1 'polypeptide(L)'
;MSVNCPICEAEAEEKLPRITGRIEIICPRCHRFGITASALAIVYHRLPEDRHAALCRARAIAEHDKATPLITTALVNPSNSSHFRWRKQSVVHVI
;
A
#
# COMPACT_ATOMS: atom_id res chain seq x y z
N MET A 1 10.94 -9.35 13.67
CA MET A 1 11.19 -10.36 12.63
C MET A 1 11.62 -9.60 11.39
N SER A 2 12.83 -9.84 10.89
CA SER A 2 13.24 -9.34 9.58
C SER A 2 12.48 -10.11 8.52
N VAL A 3 11.90 -9.40 7.56
CA VAL A 3 11.20 -9.95 6.41
C VAL A 3 11.81 -9.35 5.15
N ASN A 4 11.70 -10.05 4.03
CA ASN A 4 12.11 -9.49 2.76
C ASN A 4 11.04 -8.50 2.30
N CYS A 5 11.46 -7.31 1.90
CA CYS A 5 10.56 -6.32 1.33
C CYS A 5 9.89 -6.91 0.09
N PRO A 6 8.56 -6.98 0.00
CA PRO A 6 7.90 -7.59 -1.15
C PRO A 6 8.13 -6.79 -2.44
N ILE A 7 8.60 -5.54 -2.35
CA ILE A 7 8.83 -4.66 -3.50
C ILE A 7 10.25 -4.76 -4.05
N CYS A 8 11.26 -4.65 -3.18
CA CYS A 8 12.67 -4.59 -3.58
C CYS A 8 13.52 -5.75 -3.05
N GLU A 9 12.91 -6.70 -2.34
CA GLU A 9 13.52 -7.91 -1.79
C GLU A 9 14.67 -7.68 -0.79
N ALA A 10 14.95 -6.42 -0.46
CA ALA A 10 15.88 -6.03 0.60
C ALA A 10 15.34 -6.40 1.99
N GLU A 11 16.25 -6.56 2.94
CA GLU A 11 15.90 -6.75 4.35
C GLU A 11 15.04 -5.58 4.85
N ALA A 12 13.90 -5.92 5.43
CA ALA A 12 12.91 -4.98 5.95
C ALA A 12 12.40 -5.47 7.30
N GLU A 13 11.83 -4.56 8.07
CA GLU A 13 11.23 -4.87 9.36
C GLU A 13 9.70 -4.96 9.21
N GLU A 14 9.14 -6.08 9.64
CA GLU A 14 7.69 -6.25 9.68
C GLU A 14 7.15 -5.79 11.04
N LYS A 15 6.20 -4.87 11.01
CA LYS A 15 5.33 -4.54 12.13
C LYS A 15 3.92 -5.04 11.82
N LEU A 16 3.51 -6.07 12.56
CA LEU A 16 2.15 -6.59 12.57
C LEU A 16 1.32 -5.89 13.66
N PRO A 17 0.52 -4.86 13.36
CA PRO A 17 -0.60 -4.55 14.24
C PRO A 17 -1.60 -5.70 14.14
N ARG A 18 -1.58 -6.62 15.13
CA ARG A 18 -2.39 -7.85 15.23
C ARG A 18 -3.92 -7.66 15.07
N ILE A 19 -4.40 -6.41 14.99
CA ILE A 19 -5.79 -6.04 15.15
C ILE A 19 -6.47 -5.70 13.80
N THR A 20 -5.74 -5.47 12.70
CA THR A 20 -6.34 -4.84 11.49
C THR A 20 -6.09 -5.51 10.13
N GLY A 21 -5.57 -6.75 10.08
CA GLY A 21 -5.42 -7.47 8.79
C GLY A 21 -4.49 -6.78 7.76
N ARG A 22 -3.70 -5.82 8.24
CA ARG A 22 -2.70 -5.06 7.48
C ARG A 22 -1.34 -5.22 8.16
N ILE A 23 -0.32 -5.31 7.33
CA ILE A 23 1.06 -5.52 7.70
C ILE A 23 1.79 -4.23 7.37
N GLU A 24 2.45 -3.63 8.35
CA GLU A 24 3.33 -2.49 8.10
C GLU A 24 4.74 -3.00 7.86
N ILE A 25 5.33 -2.62 6.74
CA ILE A 25 6.69 -2.99 6.36
C ILE A 25 7.53 -1.71 6.36
N ILE A 26 8.64 -1.74 7.09
CA ILE A 26 9.62 -0.67 7.14
C ILE A 26 10.84 -1.13 6.38
N CYS A 27 11.00 -0.63 5.16
CA CYS A 27 12.15 -0.93 4.32
C CYS A 27 13.05 0.31 4.24
N PRO A 28 14.39 0.17 4.35
CA PRO A 28 15.30 1.31 4.19
C PRO A 28 15.28 1.92 2.78
N ARG A 29 14.91 1.15 1.75
CA ARG A 29 14.79 1.63 0.37
C ARG A 29 13.37 2.05 -0.02
N CYS A 30 12.38 1.27 0.35
CA CYS A 30 10.97 1.52 0.02
C CYS A 30 10.24 2.37 1.07
N HIS A 31 10.94 2.78 2.13
CA HIS A 31 10.39 3.50 3.29
C HIS A 31 9.29 2.68 3.98
N ARG A 32 8.54 3.31 4.89
CA ARG A 32 7.43 2.68 5.60
C ARG A 32 6.17 2.66 4.72
N PHE A 33 5.57 1.49 4.58
CA PHE A 33 4.28 1.31 3.91
C PHE A 33 3.48 0.18 4.58
N GLY A 34 2.15 0.27 4.52
CA GLY A 34 1.23 -0.80 4.86
C GLY A 34 0.87 -1.63 3.63
N ILE A 35 0.61 -2.91 3.84
CA ILE A 35 0.07 -3.82 2.83
C ILE A 35 -0.95 -4.76 3.48
N THR A 36 -2.08 -4.99 2.82
CA THR A 36 -3.04 -5.99 3.33
C THR A 36 -2.55 -7.41 3.05
N ALA A 37 -2.87 -8.38 3.92
CA ALA A 37 -2.43 -9.77 3.72
C ALA A 37 -2.85 -10.33 2.34
N SER A 38 -4.05 -9.98 1.88
CA SER A 38 -4.55 -10.34 0.55
C SER A 38 -3.75 -9.69 -0.59
N ALA A 39 -3.36 -8.41 -0.43
CA ALA A 39 -2.54 -7.73 -1.43
C ALA A 39 -1.11 -8.28 -1.45
N LEU A 40 -0.56 -8.64 -0.28
CA LEU A 40 0.77 -9.22 -0.15
C LEU A 40 0.91 -10.50 -0.98
N ALA A 41 -0.07 -11.42 -0.88
CA ALA A 41 -0.08 -12.63 -1.69
C ALA A 41 -0.02 -12.32 -3.19
N ILE A 42 -0.79 -11.33 -3.67
CA ILE A 42 -0.79 -10.95 -5.08
C ILE A 42 0.55 -10.31 -5.47
N VAL A 43 1.11 -9.43 -4.65
CA VAL A 43 2.39 -8.74 -4.92
C VAL A 43 3.52 -9.75 -5.12
N TYR A 44 3.58 -10.81 -4.32
CA TYR A 44 4.59 -11.87 -4.50
C TYR A 44 4.50 -12.57 -5.85
N HIS A 45 3.30 -12.73 -6.41
CA HIS A 45 3.09 -13.34 -7.73
C HIS A 45 3.25 -12.36 -8.91
N ARG A 46 3.49 -11.07 -8.65
CA ARG A 46 3.66 -10.04 -9.68
C ARG A 46 5.13 -9.79 -10.02
N LEU A 47 5.35 -9.25 -11.23
CA LEU A 47 6.67 -8.81 -11.68
C LEU A 47 7.18 -7.62 -10.84
N PRO A 48 8.50 -7.50 -10.60
CA PRO A 48 9.08 -6.42 -9.78
C PRO A 48 8.66 -5.01 -10.20
N GLU A 49 8.45 -4.79 -11.51
CA GLU A 49 7.99 -3.53 -12.08
C GLU A 49 6.55 -3.18 -11.63
N ASP A 50 5.64 -4.16 -11.67
CA ASP A 50 4.26 -4.02 -11.19
C ASP A 50 4.22 -3.74 -9.68
N ARG A 51 5.13 -4.36 -8.92
CA ARG A 51 5.25 -4.15 -7.46
C ARG A 51 5.62 -2.70 -7.17
N HIS A 52 6.61 -2.15 -7.88
CA HIS A 52 6.99 -0.75 -7.77
C HIS A 52 5.86 0.18 -8.20
N ALA A 53 5.16 -0.13 -9.28
CA ALA A 53 4.02 0.66 -9.73
C ALA A 53 2.90 0.72 -8.67
N ALA A 54 2.61 -0.40 -7.99
CA ALA A 54 1.64 -0.45 -6.90
C ALA A 54 2.08 0.41 -5.70
N LEU A 55 3.36 0.37 -5.32
CA LEU A 55 3.91 1.23 -4.26
C LEU A 55 3.85 2.71 -4.64
N CYS A 56 4.21 3.06 -5.87
CA CYS A 56 4.13 4.45 -6.35
C CYS A 56 2.69 4.98 -6.30
N ARG A 57 1.69 4.18 -6.72
CA ARG A 57 0.28 4.55 -6.60
C ARG A 57 -0.14 4.72 -5.14
N ALA A 58 0.25 3.79 -4.26
CA ALA A 58 -0.06 3.87 -2.83
C ALA A 58 0.56 5.12 -2.17
N ARG A 59 1.78 5.50 -2.57
CA ARG A 59 2.44 6.72 -2.10
C ARG A 59 1.71 7.98 -2.56
N ALA A 60 1.33 8.06 -3.83
CA ALA A 60 0.59 9.20 -4.35
C ALA A 60 -0.73 9.44 -3.60
N ILE A 61 -1.45 8.36 -3.25
CA ILE A 61 -2.68 8.45 -2.45
C ILE A 61 -2.38 8.90 -1.02
N ALA A 62 -1.35 8.32 -0.40
CA ALA A 62 -1.01 8.65 0.98
C ALA A 62 -0.42 10.05 1.15
N GLU A 63 0.28 10.58 0.15
CA GLU A 63 0.75 11.96 0.12
C GLU A 63 -0.43 12.93 0.12
N HIS A 64 -1.47 12.64 -0.66
CA HIS A 64 -2.71 13.40 -0.67
C HIS A 64 -3.42 13.38 0.69
N ASP A 65 -3.48 12.21 1.34
CA ASP A 65 -4.22 12.02 2.60
C ASP A 65 -3.36 12.27 3.86
N LYS A 66 -2.09 12.68 3.71
CA LYS A 66 -1.08 12.78 4.78
C LYS A 66 -1.00 11.53 5.66
N ALA A 67 -1.19 10.37 5.05
CA ALA A 67 -1.25 9.06 5.70
C ALA A 67 -0.02 8.21 5.38
N THR A 68 0.03 6.99 5.94
CA THR A 68 1.05 5.99 5.53
C THR A 68 0.61 5.33 4.22
N PRO A 69 1.52 5.13 3.24
CA PRO A 69 1.21 4.44 1.98
C PRO A 69 0.60 3.06 2.26
N LEU A 70 -0.58 2.78 1.71
CA LEU A 70 -1.27 1.50 1.93
C LEU A 70 -1.52 0.78 0.61
N ILE A 71 -0.86 -0.35 0.41
CA ILE A 71 -1.05 -1.24 -0.74
C ILE A 71 -2.24 -2.17 -0.45
N THR A 72 -3.26 -2.05 -1.29
CA THR A 72 -4.46 -2.90 -1.25
C THR A 72 -4.58 -3.69 -2.55
N THR A 73 -5.42 -4.72 -2.58
CA THR A 73 -5.62 -5.57 -3.77
C THR A 73 -6.06 -4.76 -4.99
N ALA A 74 -6.81 -3.68 -4.80
CA ALA A 74 -7.23 -2.76 -5.86
C ALA A 74 -6.07 -2.02 -6.53
N LEU A 75 -4.96 -1.80 -5.82
CA LEU A 75 -3.76 -1.14 -6.36
C LEU A 75 -2.84 -2.11 -7.09
N VAL A 76 -2.96 -3.41 -6.84
CA VAL A 76 -2.17 -4.48 -7.45
C VAL A 76 -2.93 -5.12 -8.62
N ASN A 77 -4.25 -5.00 -8.65
CA ASN A 77 -5.11 -5.50 -9.72
C ASN A 77 -6.00 -4.37 -10.29
N PRO A 78 -5.53 -3.63 -11.31
CA PRO A 78 -6.29 -2.52 -11.88
C PRO A 78 -7.58 -2.96 -12.62
N SER A 79 -7.72 -4.25 -12.93
CA SER A 79 -8.91 -4.79 -13.62
C SER A 79 -10.18 -4.82 -12.77
N ASN A 80 -10.08 -4.54 -11.46
CA ASN A 80 -11.23 -4.54 -10.54
C ASN A 80 -11.47 -3.17 -9.88
N SER A 81 -10.89 -2.09 -10.41
CA SER A 81 -10.87 -0.75 -9.80
C SER A 81 -12.18 0.06 -9.92
N SER A 82 -13.32 -0.59 -10.17
CA SER A 82 -14.64 0.06 -10.28
C SER A 82 -15.19 0.66 -8.97
N HIS A 83 -14.43 0.58 -7.86
CA HIS A 83 -14.91 0.99 -6.52
C HIS A 83 -14.04 2.00 -5.77
N PHE A 84 -12.95 2.52 -6.36
CA PHE A 84 -12.30 3.72 -5.81
C PHE A 84 -13.06 4.97 -6.27
N ARG A 85 -14.26 5.11 -5.72
CA ARG A 85 -15.04 6.34 -5.74
C ARG A 85 -14.20 7.40 -5.03
N TRP A 86 -13.60 8.30 -5.81
CA TRP A 86 -13.07 9.58 -5.33
C TRP A 86 -14.10 10.18 -4.37
N ARG A 87 -13.88 10.07 -3.05
CA ARG A 87 -14.62 10.88 -2.10
C ARG A 87 -14.11 12.30 -2.34
N LYS A 88 -14.79 13.02 -3.23
CA LYS A 88 -14.93 14.47 -3.11
C LYS A 88 -15.57 14.70 -1.74
N GLN A 89 -14.75 14.82 -0.70
CA GLN A 89 -15.18 15.41 0.54
C GLN A 89 -15.22 16.91 0.26
N SER A 90 -16.28 17.33 -0.42
CA SER A 90 -16.65 18.74 -0.50
C SER A 90 -16.83 19.20 0.93
N VAL A 91 -15.83 19.92 1.44
CA VAL A 91 -15.96 20.72 2.64
C VAL A 91 -16.99 21.79 2.29
N VAL A 92 -18.25 21.56 2.64
CA VAL A 92 -19.28 22.60 2.61
C VAL A 92 -18.91 23.54 3.74
N HIS A 93 -18.21 24.61 3.37
CA HIS A 93 -17.98 25.75 4.24
C HIS A 93 -19.35 26.40 4.50
N VAL A 94 -19.79 26.34 5.75
CA VAL A 94 -20.89 27.15 6.28
C VAL A 94 -20.40 28.59 6.32
N ILE A 95 -20.99 29.48 5.52
CA ILE A 95 -21.25 30.90 5.85
C ILE A 95 -22.50 31.34 5.10
#